data_AF-A0A3B1DIR8-F1
#
_entry.id   AF-A0A3B1DIR8-F1
#
_cell.length_a   1.000
_cell.length_b   1.000
_cell.length_c   1.000
_cell.angle_alpha   90.00
_cell.angle_beta   90.00
_cell.angle_gamma   90.00
#
_symmetry.space_group_name_H-M   'P 1'
#
loop_
_entity.id
_entity.type
_entity.pdbx_description
1 polymer ?
#
loop_
_entity_poly.entity_id
_entity_poly.type
_entity_poly.pdbx_seq_one_letter_code
_entity_poly.pdbx_strand_id
1 'polypeptide(L)'
;MKVKSIYLIITLSILIFTQGCSSIHNQRISNQFHRPQNLRNFFDTLDQGVKSAKVQDTSNFAVKGFPYLRSDRLSVGLKKQLTTQIQKEYWVERMRQLDLAARKKEIQNLSNEEIKTITNQLNIKSNRETILSKIFFVSDKLFIQDKQHSNYYQTVIKHVKDPSEYSLLMRTLG
;
A
#
# COMPACT_ATOMS: atom_id res chain seq x y z
N MET A 1 15.67 -44.91 6.98
CA MET A 1 15.91 -43.51 7.42
C MET A 1 16.03 -42.49 6.28
N LYS A 2 16.43 -42.84 5.05
CA LYS A 2 16.59 -41.87 3.94
C LYS A 2 15.29 -41.20 3.46
N VAL A 3 14.16 -41.93 3.50
CA VAL A 3 12.86 -41.42 2.99
C VAL A 3 12.30 -40.29 3.85
N LYS A 4 12.43 -40.37 5.18
CA LYS A 4 11.98 -39.29 6.10
C LYS A 4 12.77 -37.99 5.91
N SER A 5 14.08 -38.07 5.62
CA SER A 5 14.89 -36.88 5.31
C SER A 5 14.51 -36.23 3.97
N ILE A 6 14.10 -37.01 2.97
CA ILE A 6 13.65 -36.48 1.68
C ILE A 6 12.33 -35.71 1.85
N TYR A 7 11.36 -36.28 2.57
CA TYR A 7 10.10 -35.58 2.87
C TYR A 7 10.32 -34.31 3.71
N LEU A 8 11.26 -34.33 4.67
CA LEU A 8 11.61 -33.17 5.50
C LEU A 8 12.27 -32.04 4.68
N ILE A 9 13.09 -32.39 3.68
CA ILE A 9 13.71 -31.40 2.78
C ILE A 9 12.66 -30.81 1.84
N ILE A 10 11.74 -31.63 1.32
CA ILE A 10 10.65 -31.18 0.44
C ILE A 10 9.69 -30.25 1.19
N THR A 11 9.30 -30.57 2.43
CA THR A 11 8.45 -29.69 3.24
C THR A 11 9.16 -28.38 3.62
N LEU A 12 10.47 -28.42 3.89
CA LEU A 12 11.26 -27.22 4.17
C LEU A 12 11.40 -26.32 2.93
N SER A 13 11.61 -26.89 1.73
CA SER A 13 11.65 -26.14 0.47
C SER A 13 10.31 -25.48 0.15
N ILE A 14 9.19 -26.18 0.34
CA ILE A 14 7.84 -25.63 0.11
C ILE A 14 7.55 -24.45 1.05
N LEU A 15 8.04 -24.49 2.28
CA LEU A 15 7.87 -23.37 3.23
C LEU A 15 8.63 -22.10 2.81
N ILE A 16 9.80 -22.24 2.17
CA ILE A 16 10.63 -21.10 1.73
C ILE A 16 10.00 -20.36 0.55
N PHE A 17 9.29 -21.05 -0.35
CA PHE A 17 8.67 -20.42 -1.53
C PHE A 17 7.40 -19.59 -1.23
N THR A 18 6.85 -19.67 -0.02
CA THR A 18 5.62 -18.92 0.33
C THR A 18 5.88 -17.50 0.83
N GLN A 19 7.14 -17.10 1.00
CA GLN A 19 7.46 -15.74 1.46
C GLN A 19 7.52 -14.72 0.31
N GLY A 20 6.38 -14.08 0.02
CA GLY A 20 6.39 -12.62 -0.19
C GLY A 20 6.42 -12.03 -1.61
N CYS A 21 5.68 -12.58 -2.59
CA CYS A 21 5.59 -11.96 -3.94
C CYS A 21 5.10 -10.49 -3.96
N SER A 22 4.39 -10.02 -2.93
CA SER A 22 3.92 -8.62 -2.90
C SER A 22 5.03 -7.61 -2.57
N SER A 23 6.08 -8.01 -1.85
CA SER A 23 7.17 -7.10 -1.45
C SER A 23 8.06 -6.77 -2.65
N ILE A 24 8.44 -7.79 -3.42
CA ILE A 24 9.29 -7.67 -4.60
C ILE A 24 8.65 -6.76 -5.67
N HIS A 25 7.33 -6.90 -5.88
CA HIS A 25 6.60 -6.08 -6.84
C HIS A 25 6.58 -4.59 -6.45
N ASN A 26 6.32 -4.30 -5.17
CA ASN A 26 6.34 -2.93 -4.66
C ASN A 26 7.75 -2.31 -4.74
N GLN A 27 8.80 -3.09 -4.42
CA GLN A 27 10.19 -2.66 -4.55
C GLN A 27 10.56 -2.33 -5.99
N ARG A 28 10.13 -3.14 -6.96
CA ARG A 28 10.38 -2.89 -8.39
C ARG A 28 9.78 -1.57 -8.86
N ILE A 29 8.52 -1.30 -8.50
CA ILE A 29 7.86 -0.02 -8.81
C ILE A 29 8.60 1.12 -8.14
N SER A 30 8.88 0.99 -6.84
CA SER A 30 9.66 1.98 -6.10
C SER A 30 10.97 2.37 -6.79
N ASN A 31 11.71 1.37 -7.30
CA ASN A 31 12.99 1.58 -7.96
C ASN A 31 12.80 2.23 -9.34
N GLN A 32 11.77 1.83 -10.09
CA GLN A 32 11.41 2.46 -11.35
C GLN A 32 11.14 3.97 -11.18
N PHE A 33 10.45 4.35 -10.10
CA PHE A 33 10.15 5.75 -9.79
C PHE A 33 11.27 6.47 -8.99
N HIS A 34 12.41 5.81 -8.77
CA HIS A 34 13.60 6.35 -8.08
C HIS A 34 13.31 6.94 -6.70
N ARG A 35 12.36 6.36 -5.96
CA ARG A 35 11.90 6.92 -4.68
C ARG A 35 13.03 6.97 -3.64
N PRO A 36 13.06 7.97 -2.75
CA PRO A 36 13.98 7.97 -1.61
C PRO A 36 13.65 6.83 -0.63
N GLN A 37 14.66 6.09 -0.17
CA GLN A 37 14.46 4.95 0.75
C GLN A 37 13.78 5.35 2.05
N ASN A 38 14.10 6.53 2.59
CA ASN A 38 13.51 7.04 3.82
C ASN A 38 11.98 7.26 3.70
N LEU A 39 11.49 7.72 2.55
CA LEU A 39 10.06 7.91 2.32
C LEU A 39 9.32 6.57 2.20
N ARG A 40 9.97 5.56 1.61
CA ARG A 40 9.42 4.20 1.55
C ARG A 40 9.33 3.56 2.93
N ASN A 41 10.45 3.57 3.65
CA ASN A 41 10.55 3.01 4.98
C ASN A 41 9.51 3.62 5.91
N PHE A 42 9.20 4.91 5.75
CA PHE A 42 8.15 5.55 6.54
C PHE A 42 6.79 4.86 6.38
N PHE A 43 6.31 4.69 5.14
CA PHE A 43 5.01 4.05 4.92
C PHE A 43 5.04 2.55 5.20
N ASP A 44 6.15 1.86 4.91
CA ASP A 44 6.29 0.43 5.22
C ASP A 44 6.19 0.18 6.74
N THR A 45 6.89 0.97 7.55
CA THR A 45 6.82 0.87 9.02
C THR A 45 5.44 1.25 9.55
N LEU A 46 4.84 2.33 9.01
CA LEU A 46 3.51 2.75 9.43
C LEU A 46 2.44 1.68 9.12
N ASP A 47 2.47 1.14 7.90
CA ASP A 47 1.51 0.12 7.45
C ASP A 47 1.64 -1.18 8.25
N GLN A 48 2.88 -1.56 8.61
CA GLN A 48 3.12 -2.69 9.53
C GLN A 48 2.53 -2.43 10.92
N GLY A 49 2.71 -1.23 11.47
CA GLY A 49 2.14 -0.83 12.76
C GLY A 49 0.61 -0.86 12.76
N VAL A 50 -0.01 -0.24 11.76
CA VAL A 50 -1.47 -0.22 11.58
C VAL A 50 -2.04 -1.63 11.43
N LYS A 51 -1.37 -2.48 10.65
CA LYS A 51 -1.77 -3.88 10.46
C LYS A 51 -1.66 -4.69 11.75
N SER A 52 -0.58 -4.51 12.51
CA SER A 52 -0.36 -5.23 13.78
C SER A 52 -1.39 -4.85 14.83
N ALA A 53 -1.78 -3.57 14.85
CA ALA A 53 -2.84 -3.03 15.69
C ALA A 53 -4.26 -3.41 15.23
N LYS A 54 -4.41 -3.99 14.03
CA LYS A 54 -5.71 -4.33 13.40
C LYS A 54 -6.66 -3.13 13.26
N VAL A 55 -6.13 -1.92 13.12
CA VAL A 55 -6.92 -0.68 12.96
C VAL A 55 -7.02 -0.20 11.51
N GLN A 56 -6.61 -1.04 10.56
CA GLN A 56 -6.64 -0.72 9.12
C GLN A 56 -8.06 -0.37 8.64
N ASP A 57 -8.18 0.70 7.85
CA ASP A 57 -9.44 1.03 7.19
C ASP A 57 -9.69 0.04 6.03
N THR A 58 -10.69 -0.82 6.19
CA THR A 58 -11.04 -1.88 5.22
C THR A 58 -12.03 -1.42 4.15
N SER A 59 -12.54 -0.19 4.23
CA SER A 59 -13.48 0.36 3.24
C SER A 59 -12.80 0.71 1.92
N ASN A 60 -11.48 0.94 1.96
CA ASN A 60 -10.65 1.27 0.81
C ASN A 60 -9.50 0.26 0.68
N PHE A 61 -8.94 0.14 -0.52
CA PHE A 61 -7.84 -0.78 -0.80
C PHE A 61 -6.59 -0.04 -1.27
N ALA A 62 -5.44 -0.41 -0.71
CA ALA A 62 -4.15 0.14 -1.10
C ALA A 62 -3.83 -0.16 -2.57
N VAL A 63 -3.39 0.86 -3.31
CA VAL A 63 -2.96 0.69 -4.69
C VAL A 63 -1.54 0.10 -4.67
N LYS A 64 -1.38 -1.12 -5.19
CA LYS A 64 -0.09 -1.81 -5.21
C LYS A 64 0.98 -0.95 -5.89
N GLY A 65 2.12 -0.78 -5.23
CA GLY A 65 3.23 0.04 -5.71
C GLY A 65 3.09 1.54 -5.47
N PHE A 66 1.96 2.04 -4.94
CA PHE A 66 1.75 3.46 -4.66
C PHE A 66 1.23 3.63 -3.22
N PRO A 67 2.12 3.68 -2.21
CA PRO A 67 1.75 3.61 -0.79
C PRO A 67 0.96 4.83 -0.27
N TYR A 68 0.88 5.89 -1.07
CA TYR A 68 0.13 7.12 -0.79
C TYR A 68 -1.21 7.16 -1.55
N LEU A 69 -1.62 6.06 -2.19
CA LEU A 69 -2.88 5.95 -2.91
C LEU A 69 -3.73 4.79 -2.36
N ARG A 70 -5.01 5.08 -2.12
CA ARG A 70 -6.05 4.08 -1.88
C ARG A 70 -7.19 4.29 -2.86
N SER A 71 -7.79 3.21 -3.28
CA SER A 71 -8.94 3.22 -4.17
C SER A 71 -10.15 2.58 -3.52
N ASP A 72 -11.32 2.96 -4.01
CA ASP A 72 -12.62 2.38 -3.70
C ASP A 72 -13.22 1.76 -4.98
N ARG A 73 -14.38 1.11 -4.85
CA ARG A 73 -15.08 0.49 -5.99
C ARG A 73 -15.42 1.51 -7.09
N LEU A 74 -15.74 2.75 -6.69
CA LEU A 74 -16.04 3.84 -7.62
C LEU A 74 -14.81 4.18 -8.47
N SER A 75 -13.65 4.34 -7.83
CA SER A 75 -12.38 4.63 -8.49
C SER A 75 -12.00 3.52 -9.48
N VAL A 76 -12.28 2.25 -9.15
CA VAL A 76 -12.06 1.14 -10.09
C VAL A 76 -13.00 1.21 -11.29
N GLY A 77 -14.29 1.46 -11.07
CA GLY A 77 -15.29 1.56 -12.15
C GLY A 77 -15.00 2.68 -13.14
N LEU A 78 -14.48 3.81 -12.66
CA LEU A 78 -14.16 4.97 -13.49
C LEU A 78 -12.94 4.79 -14.40
N LYS A 79 -12.10 3.78 -14.19
CA LYS A 79 -10.85 3.58 -14.96
C LYS A 79 -11.05 3.58 -16.47
N LYS A 80 -12.13 2.97 -16.96
CA LYS A 80 -12.43 2.83 -18.39
C LYS A 80 -12.85 4.15 -19.04
N GLN A 81 -13.21 5.15 -18.24
CA GLN A 81 -13.72 6.44 -18.68
C GLN A 81 -12.62 7.54 -18.69
N LEU A 82 -11.40 7.22 -18.27
CA LEU A 82 -10.26 8.14 -18.19
C LEU A 82 -9.63 8.39 -19.58
N THR A 83 -10.27 9.25 -20.38
CA THR A 83 -9.85 9.58 -21.74
C THR A 83 -8.86 10.74 -21.78
N THR A 84 -9.03 11.75 -20.91
CA THR A 84 -8.20 12.96 -20.91
C THR A 84 -7.16 12.95 -19.79
N GLN A 85 -6.13 13.78 -19.94
CA GLN A 85 -5.10 13.96 -18.91
C GLN A 85 -5.68 14.56 -17.62
N ILE A 86 -6.59 15.53 -17.74
CA ILE A 86 -7.28 16.17 -16.61
C ILE A 86 -8.09 15.14 -15.80
N GLN A 87 -8.80 14.23 -16.48
CA GLN A 87 -9.55 13.16 -15.81
C GLN A 87 -8.62 12.24 -15.00
N LYS A 88 -7.47 11.86 -15.57
CA LYS A 88 -6.46 11.02 -14.88
C LYS A 88 -5.90 11.74 -13.66
N GLU A 89 -5.63 13.03 -13.77
CA GLU A 89 -5.16 13.86 -12.66
C GLU A 89 -6.15 13.93 -11.51
N TYR A 90 -7.39 14.28 -11.81
CA TYR A 90 -8.46 14.34 -10.80
C TYR A 90 -8.69 12.98 -10.14
N TRP A 91 -8.67 11.91 -10.93
CA TRP A 91 -8.87 10.55 -10.43
C TRP A 91 -7.76 10.11 -9.47
N VAL A 92 -6.49 10.38 -9.80
CA VAL A 92 -5.37 10.08 -8.90
C VAL A 92 -5.40 10.94 -7.64
N GLU A 93 -5.74 12.23 -7.76
CA GLU A 93 -5.83 13.12 -6.61
C GLU A 93 -6.92 12.67 -5.63
N ARG A 94 -8.08 12.23 -6.15
CA ARG A 94 -9.15 11.65 -5.33
C ARG A 94 -8.66 10.41 -4.57
N MET A 95 -7.91 9.52 -5.21
CA MET A 95 -7.33 8.35 -4.54
C MET A 95 -6.30 8.71 -3.47
N ARG A 96 -5.54 9.81 -3.67
CA ARG A 96 -4.63 10.35 -2.64
C ARG A 96 -5.41 10.89 -1.45
N GLN A 97 -6.51 11.61 -1.70
CA GLN A 97 -7.39 12.09 -0.63
C GLN A 97 -8.04 10.94 0.15
N LEU A 98 -8.44 9.87 -0.53
CA LEU A 98 -8.93 8.64 0.11
C LEU A 98 -7.87 8.02 1.02
N ASP A 99 -6.60 7.95 0.57
CA ASP A 99 -5.50 7.46 1.40
C ASP A 99 -5.34 8.29 2.67
N LEU A 100 -5.22 9.61 2.53
CA LEU A 100 -5.03 10.53 3.65
C LEU A 100 -6.18 10.47 4.66
N ALA A 101 -7.42 10.41 4.18
CA ALA A 101 -8.60 10.28 5.04
C ALA A 101 -8.60 8.96 5.82
N ALA A 102 -8.28 7.85 5.15
CA ALA A 102 -8.19 6.54 5.78
C ALA A 102 -7.04 6.49 6.80
N ARG A 103 -5.86 7.01 6.45
CA ARG A 103 -4.70 7.07 7.36
C ARG A 103 -5.00 7.91 8.59
N LYS A 104 -5.73 9.03 8.44
CA LYS A 104 -6.15 9.84 9.58
C LYS A 104 -6.98 9.01 10.58
N LYS A 105 -7.95 8.23 10.10
CA LYS A 105 -8.77 7.35 10.95
C LYS A 105 -7.91 6.25 11.60
N GLU A 106 -7.02 5.63 10.85
CA GLU A 106 -6.11 4.60 11.36
C GLU A 106 -5.26 5.15 12.53
N ILE A 107 -4.67 6.33 12.38
CA ILE A 107 -3.89 6.99 13.45
C ILE A 107 -4.76 7.36 14.66
N GLN A 108 -6.01 7.77 14.43
CA GLN A 108 -6.94 8.08 15.52
C GLN A 108 -7.32 6.83 16.33
N ASN A 109 -7.37 5.67 15.69
CA ASN A 109 -7.73 4.40 16.32
C ASN A 109 -6.55 3.71 17.04
N LEU A 110 -5.30 4.12 16.79
CA LEU A 110 -4.15 3.58 17.50
C LEU A 110 -4.15 4.02 18.97
N SER A 111 -3.83 3.08 19.86
CA SER A 111 -3.54 3.35 21.28
C SER A 111 -2.25 4.15 21.45
N ASN A 112 -2.05 4.74 22.64
CA ASN A 112 -0.84 5.50 22.92
C ASN A 112 0.43 4.63 22.89
N GLU A 113 0.35 3.36 23.27
CA GLU A 113 1.48 2.44 23.24
C GLU A 113 1.87 2.03 21.81
N GLU A 114 0.88 1.84 20.93
CA GLU A 114 1.15 1.60 19.51
C GLU A 114 1.75 2.83 18.82
N ILE A 115 1.25 4.02 19.15
CA ILE A 115 1.84 5.29 18.69
C ILE A 115 3.30 5.39 19.11
N LYS A 116 3.62 5.17 20.40
CA LYS A 116 5.01 5.17 20.89
C LYS A 116 5.87 4.18 20.12
N THR A 117 5.39 2.94 19.98
CA THR A 117 6.10 1.87 19.26
C THR A 117 6.44 2.27 17.83
N ILE A 118 5.46 2.76 17.06
CA ILE A 118 5.65 3.19 15.68
C ILE A 118 6.61 4.39 15.62
N THR A 119 6.47 5.38 16.50
CA THR A 119 7.34 6.56 16.48
C THR A 119 8.79 6.25 16.87
N ASN A 120 9.01 5.29 17.77
CA ASN A 120 10.35 4.82 18.12
C ASN A 120 11.02 4.15 16.91
N GLN A 121 10.30 3.28 16.18
CA GLN A 121 10.81 2.65 14.97
C GLN A 121 11.14 3.67 13.86
N LEU A 122 10.36 4.74 13.79
CA LEU A 122 10.54 5.84 12.83
C LEU A 122 11.55 6.89 13.28
N ASN A 123 12.07 6.81 14.52
CA ASN A 123 12.90 7.82 15.16
C ASN A 123 12.30 9.24 15.07
N ILE A 124 11.02 9.38 15.40
CA ILE A 124 10.29 10.66 15.45
C ILE A 124 9.66 10.87 16.82
N LYS A 125 9.25 12.10 17.11
CA LYS A 125 8.54 12.43 18.36
C LYS A 125 7.23 11.63 18.46
N SER A 126 7.01 11.00 19.61
CA SER A 126 5.79 10.25 19.95
C SER A 126 4.56 11.17 20.13
N ASN A 127 4.00 11.63 19.01
CA ASN A 127 2.76 12.42 18.96
C ASN A 127 1.97 12.07 17.69
N ARG A 128 0.65 11.87 17.82
CA ARG A 128 -0.27 11.64 16.68
C ARG A 128 -0.18 12.75 15.64
N GLU A 129 -0.12 14.01 16.05
CA GLU A 129 -0.02 15.15 15.14
C GLU A 129 1.29 15.14 14.35
N THR A 130 2.39 14.71 14.98
CA THR A 130 3.68 14.54 14.30
C THR A 130 3.60 13.45 13.24
N ILE A 131 2.97 12.31 13.53
CA ILE A 131 2.76 11.24 12.54
C ILE A 131 1.89 11.73 11.40
N LEU A 132 0.74 12.38 11.69
CA LEU A 132 -0.17 12.90 10.67
C LEU A 132 0.52 13.91 9.77
N SER A 133 1.26 14.88 10.34
CA SER A 133 2.03 15.86 9.57
C SER A 133 3.06 15.18 8.67
N LYS A 134 3.72 14.12 9.17
CA LYS A 134 4.68 13.33 8.39
C LYS A 134 4.00 12.54 7.28
N ILE A 135 2.80 11.98 7.50
CA ILE A 135 1.99 11.32 6.47
C ILE A 135 1.71 12.29 5.31
N PHE A 136 1.24 13.50 5.60
CA PHE A 136 0.99 14.51 4.56
C PHE A 136 2.26 14.85 3.79
N PHE A 137 3.36 15.11 4.50
CA PHE A 137 4.66 15.42 3.88
C PHE A 137 5.16 14.28 2.96
N VAL A 138 5.13 13.04 3.44
CA VAL A 138 5.62 11.88 2.68
C VAL A 138 4.71 11.57 1.49
N SER A 139 3.39 11.64 1.69
CA SER A 139 2.40 11.50 0.60
C SER A 139 2.64 12.53 -0.52
N ASP A 140 2.82 13.79 -0.16
CA ASP A 140 3.07 14.86 -1.13
C ASP A 140 4.40 14.70 -1.86
N LYS A 141 5.49 14.40 -1.14
CA LYS A 141 6.81 14.17 -1.75
C LYS A 141 6.80 13.00 -2.72
N LEU A 142 6.21 11.86 -2.35
CA LEU A 142 6.11 10.70 -3.24
C LEU A 142 5.22 11.01 -4.45
N PHE A 143 4.09 11.69 -4.24
CA PHE A 143 3.19 12.05 -5.33
C PHE A 143 3.84 12.98 -6.36
N ILE A 144 4.47 14.06 -5.90
CA ILE A 144 5.16 15.03 -6.78
C ILE A 144 6.27 14.32 -7.56
N GLN A 145 7.07 13.51 -6.89
CA GLN A 145 8.16 12.78 -7.53
C GLN A 145 7.65 11.77 -8.57
N ASP A 146 6.68 10.94 -8.20
CA ASP A 146 6.17 9.92 -9.11
C ASP A 146 5.48 10.54 -10.33
N LYS A 147 4.79 11.68 -10.17
CA LYS A 147 4.12 12.43 -11.25
C LYS A 147 5.11 12.96 -12.31
N GLN A 148 6.40 13.09 -12.01
CA GLN A 148 7.41 13.51 -12.99
C GLN A 148 7.65 12.47 -14.09
N HIS A 149 7.27 11.21 -13.87
CA HIS A 149 7.45 10.14 -14.85
C HIS A 149 6.33 10.16 -15.88
N SER A 150 6.69 10.16 -17.16
CA SER A 150 5.74 10.22 -18.28
C SER A 150 4.72 9.07 -18.29
N ASN A 151 5.07 7.92 -17.73
CA ASN A 151 4.22 6.74 -17.64
C ASN A 151 3.46 6.61 -16.31
N TYR A 152 3.49 7.63 -15.45
CA TYR A 152 2.90 7.60 -14.11
C TYR A 152 1.43 7.17 -14.13
N TYR A 153 0.57 7.91 -14.83
CA TYR A 153 -0.87 7.64 -14.87
C TYR A 153 -1.19 6.26 -15.44
N GLN A 154 -0.51 5.85 -16.51
CA GLN A 154 -0.70 4.53 -17.11
C GLN A 154 -0.30 3.42 -16.14
N THR A 155 0.75 3.65 -15.35
CA THR A 155 1.19 2.70 -14.32
C THR A 155 0.20 2.62 -13.18
N VAL A 156 -0.30 3.75 -12.66
CA VAL A 156 -1.34 3.76 -11.62
C VAL A 156 -2.60 3.04 -12.11
N ILE A 157 -3.08 3.35 -13.32
CA ILE A 157 -4.26 2.69 -13.92
C ILE A 157 -4.06 1.17 -13.98
N LYS A 158 -2.88 0.66 -14.31
CA LYS A 158 -2.63 -0.80 -14.31
C LYS A 158 -2.72 -1.44 -12.92
N HIS A 159 -2.43 -0.69 -11.86
CA HIS A 159 -2.33 -1.19 -10.50
C HIS A 159 -3.60 -1.04 -9.66
N VAL A 160 -4.49 -0.11 -10.01
CA VAL A 160 -5.79 0.00 -9.35
C VAL A 160 -6.68 -1.16 -9.78
N LYS A 161 -6.98 -2.09 -8.88
CA LYS A 161 -7.81 -3.27 -9.13
C LYS A 161 -8.76 -3.49 -7.96
N ASP A 162 -9.98 -3.96 -8.21
CA ASP A 162 -10.89 -4.35 -7.14
C ASP A 162 -10.50 -5.75 -6.62
N PRO A 163 -10.17 -5.90 -5.32
CA PRO A 163 -9.92 -7.22 -4.72
C PRO A 163 -11.11 -8.18 -4.84
N SER A 164 -12.34 -7.67 -4.98
CA SER A 164 -13.56 -8.46 -5.12
C SER A 164 -13.78 -9.06 -6.51
N GLU A 165 -13.01 -8.67 -7.54
CA GLU A 165 -13.04 -9.42 -8.81
C GLU A 165 -12.55 -10.87 -8.63
N TYR A 166 -11.73 -11.16 -7.61
CA TYR A 166 -11.38 -12.54 -7.25
C TYR A 166 -12.58 -13.31 -6.64
N SER A 167 -13.54 -12.63 -6.01
CA SER A 167 -14.73 -13.30 -5.46
C SER A 167 -15.84 -13.51 -6.50
N LEU A 168 -15.82 -12.81 -7.63
CA LEU A 168 -16.73 -13.10 -8.75
C LEU A 168 -16.47 -14.47 -9.38
N LEU A 169 -15.20 -14.90 -9.46
CA LEU A 169 -14.87 -16.26 -9.89
C LEU A 169 -15.39 -17.33 -8.91
N MET A 170 -15.30 -17.08 -7.60
CA MET A 170 -15.88 -17.96 -6.57
C MET A 170 -17.42 -17.89 -6.48
N ARG A 171 -18.03 -16.87 -7.07
CA ARG A 171 -19.50 -16.67 -7.08
C ARG A 171 -20.16 -17.19 -8.35
N THR A 172 -19.38 -17.43 -9.41
CA THR A 172 -19.81 -18.06 -10.68
C THR A 172 -19.49 -19.54 -10.73
N LEU A 173 -18.47 -19.99 -9.98
CA LEU A 173 -18.17 -21.39 -9.72
C LEU A 173 -18.72 -21.81 -8.35
N GLY A 174 -20.05 -21.67 -8.18
CA GLY A 174 -20.78 -22.36 -7.12
C GLY A 174 -20.81 -23.86 -7.39
#